data_AF-A0A1A0HIN4-F1
#
_entry.id   AF-A0A1A0HIN4-F1
#
_cell.length_a   1.000
_cell.length_b   1.000
_cell.length_c   1.000
_cell.angle_alpha   90.00
_cell.angle_beta   90.00
_cell.angle_gamma   90.00
#
_symmetry.space_group_name_H-M   'P 1'
#
loop_
_entity.id
_entity.type
_entity.pdbx_description
1 polymer ?
#
loop_
_entity_poly.entity_id
_entity_poly.type
_entity_poly.pdbx_seq_one_letter_code
_entity_poly.pdbx_strand_id
1 'polypeptide(L)'
;MANIFLASNVWAIFIEHNITMSTMNELILTSLTVRPEVYFSVINSNLFTVLGLFKNEGNINFTSSSSRTTGVRITGEEFENLGNVILNSLSNEAFSEFHITLLGSFQNTGNIYFGIQGGSYETAPFSVTSVTEWYNTGIMVFAATYGMDVRLDFECRSLSNELTSIVNDGTVCLNNTLWPVKTTIEGIGCITLGSGGQLDLQYSQRTYAIAAAQTVYLASFDSILKVTGWGLFEGNIPVIKIAGFGNSNLIQLHTYSVNGFRYSLTTGMLTVRVGDIHEVNFDIGTGYIMPLFRLTSSAIYYRGNPPQSPPEICFCATTFPTAPRALVL
;
A
#
# COMPACT_ATOMS: atom_id res chain seq x y z
N MET A 1 9.44 -38.77 32.84
CA MET A 1 9.26 -37.98 31.61
C MET A 1 7.93 -37.26 31.72
N ALA A 2 7.96 -36.02 32.18
CA ALA A 2 6.76 -35.18 32.26
C ALA A 2 6.65 -34.42 30.93
N ASN A 3 5.66 -34.77 30.12
CA ASN A 3 5.27 -33.98 28.97
C ASN A 3 4.63 -32.69 29.49
N ILE A 4 5.36 -31.58 29.42
CA ILE A 4 4.80 -30.24 29.63
C ILE A 4 4.05 -29.90 28.35
N PHE A 5 2.73 -30.07 28.37
CA PHE A 5 1.84 -29.43 27.41
C PHE A 5 1.86 -27.92 27.69
N LEU A 6 2.45 -27.13 26.80
CA LEU A 6 2.23 -25.68 26.77
C LEU A 6 0.80 -25.45 26.25
N ALA A 7 -0.16 -25.34 27.15
CA ALA A 7 -1.46 -24.78 26.82
C ALA A 7 -1.25 -23.33 26.39
N SER A 8 -1.58 -22.99 25.14
CA SER A 8 -1.56 -21.62 24.63
C SER A 8 -2.64 -20.83 25.37
N ASN A 9 -2.19 -20.14 26.41
CA ASN A 9 -2.99 -19.24 27.21
C ASN A 9 -3.29 -17.99 26.36
N VAL A 10 -4.52 -17.86 25.86
CA VAL A 10 -4.95 -16.74 25.01
C VAL A 10 -5.38 -15.58 25.93
N TRP A 11 -4.61 -14.49 25.95
CA TRP A 11 -4.90 -13.31 26.79
C TRP A 11 -5.01 -12.05 25.95
N ALA A 12 -5.79 -11.09 26.44
CA ALA A 12 -5.69 -9.71 26.02
C ALA A 12 -4.43 -9.13 26.68
N ILE A 13 -3.55 -8.51 25.91
CA ILE A 13 -2.32 -7.93 26.43
C ILE A 13 -2.38 -6.40 26.39
N PHE A 14 -1.95 -5.79 27.49
CA PHE A 14 -1.88 -4.35 27.66
C PHE A 14 -0.41 -3.97 27.91
N ILE A 15 0.18 -3.21 26.99
CA ILE A 15 1.60 -2.85 27.02
C ILE A 15 1.73 -1.43 27.62
N GLU A 16 2.16 -1.36 28.88
CA GLU A 16 2.41 -0.10 29.61
C GLU A 16 3.90 0.21 29.78
N HIS A 17 4.76 -0.73 29.43
CA HIS A 17 6.21 -0.61 29.52
C HIS A 17 6.83 -1.28 28.30
N ASN A 18 8.06 -0.89 28.00
CA ASN A 18 8.83 -1.45 26.89
C ASN A 18 8.98 -2.97 27.03
N ILE A 19 8.51 -3.70 26.04
CA ILE A 19 8.58 -5.17 26.00
C ILE A 19 9.28 -5.60 24.71
N THR A 20 10.28 -6.47 24.86
CA THR A 20 10.89 -7.22 23.76
C THR A 20 10.69 -8.70 24.01
N MET A 21 10.21 -9.42 23.01
CA MET A 21 10.01 -10.86 23.03
C MET A 21 10.70 -11.50 21.83
N SER A 22 11.31 -12.65 22.05
CA SER A 22 11.76 -13.54 20.98
C SER A 22 11.13 -14.91 21.20
N THR A 23 10.38 -15.39 20.22
CA THR A 23 9.81 -16.73 20.21
C THR A 23 10.18 -17.40 18.90
N MET A 24 10.47 -18.70 18.92
CA MET A 24 10.71 -19.48 17.70
C MET A 24 9.42 -20.05 17.09
N ASN A 25 8.28 -19.90 17.79
CA ASN A 25 6.99 -20.46 17.44
C ASN A 25 5.93 -19.34 17.36
N GLU A 26 4.69 -19.73 17.10
CA GLU A 26 3.55 -18.82 17.04
C GLU A 26 3.28 -18.09 18.37
N LEU A 27 2.91 -16.81 18.27
CA LEU A 27 2.36 -16.00 19.36
C LEU A 27 0.94 -15.58 18.99
N ILE A 28 -0.06 -16.02 19.77
CA ILE A 28 -1.47 -15.69 19.56
C ILE A 28 -1.96 -14.84 20.74
N LEU A 29 -2.59 -13.72 20.44
CA LEU A 29 -3.22 -12.81 21.40
C LEU A 29 -4.71 -12.68 21.08
N THR A 30 -5.57 -12.58 22.09
CA THR A 30 -6.98 -12.21 21.82
C THR A 30 -7.10 -10.75 21.45
N SER A 31 -6.37 -9.88 22.15
CA SER A 31 -6.37 -8.43 21.89
C SER A 31 -5.00 -7.85 22.23
N LEU A 32 -4.64 -6.76 21.57
CA LEU A 32 -3.42 -6.01 21.83
C LEU A 32 -3.74 -4.53 21.99
N THR A 33 -3.30 -3.94 23.10
CA THR A 33 -3.29 -2.49 23.28
C THR A 33 -1.90 -2.02 23.70
N VAL A 34 -1.35 -1.05 22.98
CA VAL A 34 -0.04 -0.45 23.25
C VAL A 34 -0.22 1.03 23.55
N ARG A 35 0.23 1.45 24.74
CA ARG A 35 0.12 2.83 25.21
C ARG A 35 1.06 3.78 24.45
N PRO A 36 0.85 5.11 24.54
CA PRO A 36 1.81 6.09 24.06
C PRO A 36 3.21 5.87 24.67
N GLU A 37 4.23 6.28 23.92
CA GLU A 37 5.63 6.36 24.39
C GLU A 37 6.29 5.03 24.79
N VAL A 38 5.63 3.89 24.60
CA VAL A 38 6.21 2.56 24.83
C VAL A 38 6.33 1.76 23.55
N TYR A 39 7.13 0.69 23.58
CA TYR A 39 7.24 -0.24 22.46
C TYR A 39 6.90 -1.68 22.83
N PHE A 40 6.34 -2.40 21.87
CA PHE A 40 6.19 -3.85 21.87
C PHE A 40 6.94 -4.43 20.68
N SER A 41 7.99 -5.20 20.94
CA SER A 41 8.83 -5.79 19.90
C SER A 41 8.79 -7.32 19.94
N VAL A 42 8.50 -7.93 18.80
CA VAL A 42 8.55 -9.37 18.58
C VAL A 42 9.60 -9.67 17.52
N ILE A 43 10.60 -10.47 17.90
CA ILE A 43 11.78 -10.75 17.08
C ILE A 43 11.81 -12.23 16.70
N ASN A 44 11.97 -12.51 15.40
CA ASN A 44 12.17 -13.85 14.82
C ASN A 44 11.06 -14.87 15.15
N SER A 45 9.82 -14.40 15.29
CA SER A 45 8.64 -15.28 15.41
C SER A 45 8.19 -15.79 14.04
N ASN A 46 7.80 -17.06 13.95
CA ASN A 46 7.25 -17.64 12.72
C ASN A 46 5.87 -17.05 12.38
N LEU A 47 5.06 -16.75 13.39
CA LEU A 47 3.70 -16.24 13.21
C LEU A 47 3.28 -15.42 14.43
N PHE A 48 2.76 -14.22 14.20
CA PHE A 48 2.14 -13.38 15.22
C PHE A 48 0.68 -13.11 14.86
N THR A 49 -0.23 -13.55 15.72
CA THR A 49 -1.67 -13.47 15.49
C THR A 49 -2.34 -12.64 16.58
N VAL A 50 -3.19 -11.68 16.19
CA VAL A 50 -4.12 -10.98 17.09
C VAL A 50 -5.54 -11.29 16.59
N LEU A 51 -6.42 -11.81 17.45
CA LEU A 51 -7.74 -12.34 17.08
C LEU A 51 -8.93 -11.37 17.32
N GLY A 52 -8.67 -10.22 17.92
CA GLY A 52 -9.69 -9.27 18.34
C GLY A 52 -9.19 -7.85 18.20
N LEU A 53 -9.34 -7.07 19.26
CA LEU A 53 -9.03 -5.64 19.23
C LEU A 53 -7.53 -5.39 19.06
N PHE A 54 -7.16 -4.56 18.10
CA PHE A 54 -5.80 -4.03 17.94
C PHE A 54 -5.82 -2.51 18.11
N LYS A 55 -5.24 -1.99 19.19
CA LYS A 55 -5.06 -0.54 19.43
C LYS A 55 -3.60 -0.20 19.65
N ASN A 56 -3.05 0.72 18.88
CA ASN A 56 -1.66 1.14 19.02
C ASN A 56 -1.51 2.66 19.06
N GLU A 57 -1.07 3.18 20.20
CA GLU A 57 -0.64 4.56 20.38
C GLU A 57 0.90 4.68 20.53
N GLY A 58 1.60 3.55 20.58
CA GLY A 58 3.05 3.47 20.79
C GLY A 58 3.80 2.95 19.56
N ASN A 59 4.76 2.05 19.78
CA ASN A 59 5.58 1.47 18.72
C ASN A 59 5.52 -0.06 18.72
N ILE A 60 4.89 -0.66 17.72
CA ILE A 60 4.90 -2.10 17.51
C ILE A 60 5.97 -2.44 16.47
N ASN A 61 6.83 -3.38 16.82
CA ASN A 61 7.95 -3.81 15.98
C ASN A 61 7.94 -5.32 15.83
N PHE A 62 7.56 -5.81 14.67
CA PHE A 62 7.68 -7.20 14.30
C PHE A 62 8.83 -7.34 13.29
N THR A 63 9.94 -7.96 13.71
CA THR A 63 11.13 -8.07 12.87
C THR A 63 11.60 -9.50 12.72
N SER A 64 11.92 -9.91 11.49
CA SER A 64 12.53 -11.21 11.21
C SER A 64 13.72 -11.06 10.27
N SER A 65 14.85 -11.64 10.67
CA SER A 65 16.06 -11.76 9.86
C SER A 65 16.56 -13.21 9.84
N SER A 66 15.63 -14.16 9.99
CA SER A 66 15.92 -15.58 10.03
C SER A 66 15.89 -16.19 8.62
N SER A 67 16.01 -17.51 8.50
CA SER A 67 15.76 -18.27 7.27
C SER A 67 14.40 -19.00 7.35
N ARG A 68 13.44 -18.42 8.08
CA ARG A 68 12.16 -19.08 8.41
C ARG A 68 10.96 -18.26 7.94
N THR A 69 9.91 -18.98 7.54
CA THR A 69 8.65 -18.36 7.21
C THR A 69 8.15 -17.51 8.37
N THR A 70 7.77 -16.28 8.06
CA THR A 70 7.40 -15.28 9.06
C THR A 70 6.07 -14.64 8.67
N GLY A 71 5.08 -14.68 9.55
CA GLY A 71 3.75 -14.15 9.30
C GLY A 71 3.26 -13.17 10.37
N VAL A 72 2.45 -12.19 9.97
CA VAL A 72 1.61 -11.41 10.90
C VAL A 72 0.17 -11.49 10.43
N ARG A 73 -0.74 -11.83 11.34
CA ARG A 73 -2.18 -11.91 11.09
C ARG A 73 -2.92 -11.13 12.16
N ILE A 74 -3.54 -10.03 11.77
CA ILE A 74 -4.43 -9.29 12.65
C ILE A 74 -5.84 -9.53 12.12
N THR A 75 -6.55 -10.41 12.79
CA THR A 75 -7.91 -10.80 12.46
C THR A 75 -8.79 -10.35 13.60
N GLY A 76 -9.80 -9.52 13.40
CA GLY A 76 -10.58 -9.01 14.53
C GLY A 76 -11.67 -8.05 14.14
N GLU A 77 -12.31 -7.45 15.13
CA GLU A 77 -13.38 -6.48 14.91
C GLU A 77 -12.85 -5.08 14.57
N GLU A 78 -11.72 -4.66 15.15
CA GLU A 78 -11.25 -3.28 15.01
C GLU A 78 -9.71 -3.22 15.01
N PHE A 79 -9.17 -2.43 14.09
CA PHE A 79 -7.78 -2.01 14.05
C PHE A 79 -7.70 -0.49 14.12
N GLU A 80 -7.05 0.00 15.17
CA GLU A 80 -6.79 1.42 15.38
C GLU A 80 -5.29 1.64 15.57
N ASN A 81 -4.68 2.40 14.68
CA ASN A 81 -3.28 2.79 14.78
C ASN A 81 -3.11 4.31 14.77
N LEU A 82 -2.61 4.83 15.88
CA LEU A 82 -2.16 6.22 16.10
C LEU A 82 -0.62 6.31 16.17
N GLY A 83 0.05 5.19 16.44
CA GLY A 83 1.50 5.09 16.58
C GLY A 83 2.22 4.50 15.35
N ASN A 84 3.32 3.81 15.58
CA ASN A 84 4.09 3.12 14.54
C ASN A 84 3.86 1.61 14.61
N VAL A 85 3.57 0.98 13.46
CA VAL A 85 3.56 -0.47 13.29
C VAL A 85 4.59 -0.84 12.23
N ILE A 86 5.62 -1.57 12.62
CA ILE A 86 6.74 -1.93 11.76
C ILE A 86 6.76 -3.44 11.59
N LEU A 87 6.36 -3.93 10.41
CA LEU A 87 6.39 -5.33 10.02
C LEU A 87 7.54 -5.50 9.02
N ASN A 88 8.71 -5.88 9.52
CA ASN A 88 9.96 -5.84 8.76
C ASN A 88 10.63 -7.21 8.68
N SER A 89 10.58 -7.80 7.49
CA SER A 89 11.33 -8.98 7.09
C SER A 89 12.10 -8.75 5.77
N LEU A 90 12.55 -7.52 5.53
CA LEU A 90 13.34 -7.15 4.34
C LEU A 90 14.64 -7.97 4.22
N SER A 91 15.16 -8.49 5.33
CA SER A 91 16.36 -9.33 5.39
C SER A 91 16.07 -10.83 5.59
N ASN A 92 14.82 -11.26 5.53
CA ASN A 92 14.44 -12.67 5.73
C ASN A 92 14.50 -13.43 4.40
N GLU A 93 15.33 -14.48 4.32
CA GLU A 93 15.48 -15.30 3.11
C GLU A 93 14.28 -16.21 2.83
N ALA A 94 13.41 -16.39 3.83
CA ALA A 94 12.22 -17.19 3.70
C ALA A 94 10.96 -16.35 3.47
N PHE A 95 9.90 -17.04 3.05
CA PHE A 95 8.61 -16.44 2.76
C PHE A 95 8.10 -15.60 3.92
N SER A 96 7.58 -14.41 3.62
CA SER A 96 6.95 -13.55 4.60
C SER A 96 5.62 -13.01 4.10
N GLU A 97 4.63 -12.96 5.00
CA GLU A 97 3.29 -12.45 4.71
C GLU A 97 2.76 -11.61 5.88
N PHE A 98 2.06 -10.52 5.58
CA PHE A 98 1.46 -9.63 6.56
C PHE A 98 0.02 -9.30 6.17
N HIS A 99 -0.91 -9.70 7.03
CA HIS A 99 -2.34 -9.61 6.77
C HIS A 99 -3.05 -8.92 7.93
N ILE A 100 -3.82 -7.88 7.60
CA ILE A 100 -4.83 -7.26 8.46
C ILE A 100 -6.18 -7.57 7.81
N THR A 101 -7.00 -8.39 8.45
CA THR A 101 -8.27 -8.90 7.88
C THR A 101 -9.37 -8.76 8.93
N LEU A 102 -10.18 -7.72 8.81
CA LEU A 102 -11.09 -7.30 9.88
C LEU A 102 -12.56 -7.56 9.50
N LEU A 103 -13.34 -7.96 10.50
CA LEU A 103 -14.80 -8.04 10.41
C LEU A 103 -15.50 -6.72 10.75
N GLY A 104 -14.77 -5.73 11.26
CA GLY A 104 -15.24 -4.37 11.44
C GLY A 104 -14.33 -3.36 10.74
N SER A 105 -13.77 -2.40 11.47
CA SER A 105 -13.15 -1.19 10.92
C SER A 105 -11.62 -1.21 10.93
N PHE A 106 -11.04 -0.69 9.85
CA PHE A 106 -9.62 -0.34 9.76
C PHE A 106 -9.45 1.18 9.84
N GLN A 107 -8.71 1.66 10.84
CA GLN A 107 -8.37 3.07 10.99
C GLN A 107 -6.87 3.25 11.24
N ASN A 108 -6.20 3.96 10.32
CA ASN A 108 -4.79 4.34 10.45
C ASN A 108 -4.60 5.85 10.38
N THR A 109 -4.13 6.44 11.47
CA THR A 109 -3.70 7.84 11.58
C THR A 109 -2.19 7.98 11.83
N GLY A 110 -1.56 6.89 12.29
CA GLY A 110 -0.11 6.79 12.48
C GLY A 110 0.63 6.25 11.25
N ASN A 111 1.72 5.52 11.47
CA ASN A 111 2.53 4.96 10.40
C ASN A 111 2.54 3.43 10.43
N ILE A 112 2.40 2.80 9.27
CA ILE A 112 2.50 1.35 9.11
C ILE A 112 3.56 1.05 8.03
N TYR A 113 4.46 0.13 8.32
CA TYR A 113 5.53 -0.30 7.42
C TYR A 113 5.44 -1.81 7.19
N PHE A 114 5.32 -2.22 5.93
CA PHE A 114 5.27 -3.59 5.47
C PHE A 114 6.49 -3.85 4.57
N GLY A 115 7.45 -4.61 5.06
CA GLY A 115 8.71 -4.86 4.35
C GLY A 115 8.99 -6.35 4.27
N ILE A 116 9.14 -6.89 3.07
CA ILE A 116 9.53 -8.29 2.86
C ILE A 116 10.72 -8.37 1.92
N GLN A 117 11.51 -9.43 1.99
CA GLN A 117 12.62 -9.59 1.07
C GLN A 117 12.12 -9.71 -0.39
N GLY A 118 11.04 -10.46 -0.61
CA GLY A 118 10.45 -10.67 -1.93
C GLY A 118 10.36 -12.16 -2.29
N GLY A 119 9.82 -12.47 -3.48
CA GLY A 119 9.58 -13.85 -3.88
C GLY A 119 8.54 -13.96 -5.00
N SER A 120 8.33 -15.19 -5.47
CA SER A 120 7.18 -15.53 -6.28
C SER A 120 6.05 -15.95 -5.35
N TYR A 121 4.98 -15.16 -5.33
CA TYR A 121 3.83 -15.41 -4.47
C TYR A 121 2.62 -15.80 -5.32
N GLU A 122 1.91 -16.85 -4.92
CA GLU A 122 0.62 -17.21 -5.55
C GLU A 122 -0.49 -16.25 -5.11
N THR A 123 -0.43 -15.79 -3.86
CA THR A 123 -1.37 -14.84 -3.24
C THR A 123 -0.65 -13.53 -2.88
N ALA A 124 -1.39 -12.43 -2.67
CA ALA A 124 -0.76 -11.20 -2.24
C ALA A 124 -0.17 -11.36 -0.82
N PRO A 125 1.16 -11.20 -0.60
CA PRO A 125 1.75 -11.29 0.74
C PRO A 125 1.39 -10.12 1.64
N PHE A 126 0.80 -9.05 1.09
CA PHE A 126 0.29 -7.93 1.84
C PHE A 126 -1.22 -7.85 1.65
N SER A 127 -1.98 -7.81 2.74
CA SER A 127 -3.40 -7.45 2.66
C SER A 127 -3.86 -6.59 3.82
N VAL A 128 -4.72 -5.62 3.53
CA VAL A 128 -5.44 -4.82 4.52
C VAL A 128 -6.89 -4.76 4.10
N THR A 129 -7.73 -5.58 4.73
CA THR A 129 -9.15 -5.71 4.41
C THR A 129 -10.04 -5.49 5.63
N SER A 130 -11.22 -4.96 5.39
CA SER A 130 -12.22 -4.67 6.43
C SER A 130 -13.64 -4.84 5.91
N VAL A 131 -14.62 -4.87 6.82
CA VAL A 131 -16.03 -5.10 6.46
C VAL A 131 -16.92 -3.87 6.65
N THR A 132 -16.63 -3.04 7.65
CA THR A 132 -17.46 -1.86 7.94
C THR A 132 -16.85 -0.58 7.39
N GLU A 133 -15.56 -0.35 7.64
CA GLU A 133 -14.87 0.88 7.30
C GLU A 133 -13.39 0.63 6.98
N TRP A 134 -12.84 1.39 6.03
CA TRP A 134 -11.42 1.42 5.73
C TRP A 134 -10.98 2.86 5.56
N TYR A 135 -10.18 3.36 6.50
CA TYR A 135 -9.79 4.76 6.56
C TYR A 135 -8.31 4.92 6.88
N ASN A 136 -7.59 5.65 6.02
CA ASN A 136 -6.18 6.00 6.23
C ASN A 136 -5.97 7.51 6.11
N THR A 137 -5.53 8.16 7.18
CA THR A 137 -4.98 9.54 7.19
C THR A 137 -3.48 9.58 7.47
N GLY A 138 -2.91 8.46 7.90
CA GLY A 138 -1.49 8.31 8.17
C GLY A 138 -0.68 7.83 6.97
N ILE A 139 0.48 7.24 7.23
CA ILE A 139 1.38 6.70 6.20
C ILE A 139 1.35 5.18 6.21
N MET A 140 1.25 4.56 5.04
CA MET A 140 1.42 3.12 4.84
C MET A 140 2.51 2.86 3.80
N VAL A 141 3.60 2.20 4.20
CA VAL A 141 4.74 1.90 3.31
C VAL A 141 4.79 0.41 3.01
N PHE A 142 4.82 0.06 1.73
CA PHE A 142 4.98 -1.31 1.23
C PHE A 142 6.28 -1.41 0.45
N ALA A 143 7.15 -2.32 0.88
CA ALA A 143 8.46 -2.50 0.27
C ALA A 143 8.81 -3.98 0.07
N ALA A 144 9.35 -4.29 -1.10
CA ALA A 144 10.02 -5.56 -1.36
C ALA A 144 11.46 -5.32 -1.86
N THR A 145 12.41 -6.15 -1.44
CA THR A 145 13.81 -6.02 -1.89
C THR A 145 14.00 -6.53 -3.32
N TYR A 146 13.28 -7.58 -3.71
CA TYR A 146 13.27 -8.12 -5.07
C TYR A 146 11.88 -8.67 -5.46
N GLY A 147 11.72 -9.01 -6.74
CA GLY A 147 10.47 -9.53 -7.31
C GLY A 147 9.60 -8.41 -7.86
N MET A 148 9.24 -8.51 -9.15
CA MET A 148 8.51 -7.45 -9.86
C MET A 148 6.99 -7.46 -9.59
N ASP A 149 6.48 -8.50 -8.93
CA ASP A 149 5.03 -8.74 -8.74
C ASP A 149 4.66 -8.98 -7.27
N VAL A 150 5.36 -8.35 -6.32
CA VAL A 150 4.94 -8.41 -4.91
C VAL A 150 3.64 -7.62 -4.76
N ARG A 151 2.53 -8.35 -4.74
CA ARG A 151 1.18 -7.78 -4.76
C ARG A 151 0.72 -7.37 -3.36
N LEU A 152 -0.07 -6.32 -3.32
CA LEU A 152 -0.88 -5.97 -2.16
C LEU A 152 -2.37 -5.96 -2.51
N ASP A 153 -3.20 -6.21 -1.50
CA ASP A 153 -4.65 -6.29 -1.64
C ASP A 153 -5.33 -5.43 -0.58
N PHE A 154 -6.03 -4.38 -1.03
CA PHE A 154 -6.86 -3.53 -0.18
C PHE A 154 -8.32 -3.70 -0.59
N GLU A 155 -9.17 -3.99 0.37
CA GLU A 155 -10.58 -4.18 0.13
C GLU A 155 -11.42 -3.77 1.34
N CYS A 156 -12.50 -3.06 1.09
CA CYS A 156 -13.59 -2.89 2.05
C CYS A 156 -14.82 -3.59 1.47
N ARG A 157 -15.49 -4.43 2.26
CA ARG A 157 -16.64 -5.22 1.79
C ARG A 157 -17.76 -5.19 2.81
N SER A 158 -18.98 -4.86 2.41
CA SER A 158 -20.13 -4.93 3.33
C SER A 158 -20.36 -6.35 3.88
N LEU A 159 -21.20 -6.48 4.90
CA LEU A 159 -21.67 -7.78 5.41
C LEU A 159 -22.41 -8.62 4.33
N SER A 160 -22.96 -7.99 3.29
CA SER A 160 -23.53 -8.66 2.10
C SER A 160 -22.46 -9.07 1.07
N ASN A 161 -21.18 -8.91 1.39
CA ASN A 161 -20.01 -9.18 0.53
C ASN A 161 -20.01 -8.32 -0.76
N GLU A 162 -20.62 -7.14 -0.70
CA GLU A 162 -20.54 -6.13 -1.75
C GLU A 162 -19.29 -5.28 -1.53
N LEU A 163 -18.47 -5.10 -2.57
CA LEU A 163 -17.30 -4.24 -2.50
C LEU A 163 -17.75 -2.79 -2.29
N THR A 164 -17.21 -2.17 -1.25
CA THR A 164 -17.39 -0.75 -0.93
C THR A 164 -16.11 0.01 -1.26
N SER A 165 -16.10 1.31 -0.96
CA SER A 165 -14.92 2.15 -1.12
C SER A 165 -13.98 2.05 0.09
N ILE A 166 -12.70 2.30 -0.20
CA ILE A 166 -11.69 2.65 0.79
C ILE A 166 -11.49 4.17 0.75
N VAL A 167 -11.17 4.79 1.88
CA VAL A 167 -10.85 6.22 1.92
C VAL A 167 -9.41 6.41 2.34
N ASN A 168 -8.65 7.09 1.49
CA ASN A 168 -7.26 7.44 1.74
C ASN A 168 -7.09 8.96 1.71
N ASP A 169 -7.01 9.56 2.88
CA ASP A 169 -6.64 10.96 3.09
C ASP A 169 -5.18 11.13 3.53
N GLY A 170 -4.45 10.03 3.67
CA GLY A 170 -3.01 9.99 3.97
C GLY A 170 -2.16 9.56 2.77
N THR A 171 -1.05 8.86 3.06
CA THR A 171 -0.07 8.44 2.04
C THR A 171 0.06 6.92 1.99
N VAL A 172 0.00 6.35 0.78
CA VAL A 172 0.36 4.95 0.51
C VAL A 172 1.60 4.92 -0.38
N CYS A 173 2.67 4.27 0.06
CA CYS A 173 3.96 4.22 -0.62
C CYS A 173 4.24 2.82 -1.16
N LEU A 174 4.49 2.70 -2.45
CA LEU A 174 4.76 1.43 -3.14
C LEU A 174 6.20 1.40 -3.63
N ASN A 175 7.04 0.54 -3.04
CA ASN A 175 8.45 0.36 -3.40
C ASN A 175 8.69 -1.08 -3.85
N ASN A 176 8.88 -1.28 -5.15
CA ASN A 176 8.99 -2.60 -5.78
C ASN A 176 7.81 -3.52 -5.43
N THR A 177 6.62 -2.92 -5.40
CA THR A 177 5.35 -3.60 -5.13
C THR A 177 4.31 -3.18 -6.17
N LEU A 178 3.32 -4.05 -6.37
CA LEU A 178 2.23 -3.86 -7.31
C LEU A 178 0.90 -3.83 -6.55
N TRP A 179 0.10 -2.78 -6.78
CA TRP A 179 -1.28 -2.74 -6.32
C TRP A 179 -2.26 -2.88 -7.49
N PRO A 180 -2.84 -4.07 -7.71
CA PRO A 180 -3.99 -4.22 -8.59
C PRO A 180 -5.25 -3.75 -7.85
N VAL A 181 -5.77 -2.58 -8.23
CA VAL A 181 -6.90 -1.95 -7.54
C VAL A 181 -8.20 -2.67 -7.89
N LYS A 182 -8.89 -3.18 -6.86
CA LYS A 182 -10.19 -3.86 -6.96
C LYS A 182 -11.28 -3.20 -6.11
N THR A 183 -11.08 -1.95 -5.73
CA THR A 183 -11.99 -1.17 -4.88
C THR A 183 -12.01 0.27 -5.37
N THR A 184 -13.03 1.02 -4.97
CA THR A 184 -13.08 2.46 -5.19
C THR A 184 -12.21 3.17 -4.17
N ILE A 185 -11.33 4.05 -4.63
CA ILE A 185 -10.43 4.85 -3.80
C ILE A 185 -11.00 6.26 -3.69
N GLU A 186 -11.50 6.59 -2.52
CA GLU A 186 -11.95 7.92 -2.15
C GLU A 186 -10.87 8.67 -1.35
N GLY A 187 -11.12 9.95 -1.10
CA GLY A 187 -10.23 10.81 -0.32
C GLY A 187 -9.39 11.78 -1.15
N ILE A 188 -8.54 12.51 -0.45
CA ILE A 188 -7.68 13.58 -0.98
C ILE A 188 -6.18 13.29 -0.82
N GLY A 189 -5.84 12.08 -0.41
CA GLY A 189 -4.48 11.67 -0.11
C GLY A 189 -3.62 11.41 -1.35
N CYS A 190 -2.55 10.64 -1.13
CA CYS A 190 -1.58 10.33 -2.18
C CYS A 190 -1.19 8.85 -2.23
N ILE A 191 -1.07 8.31 -3.43
CA ILE A 191 -0.45 7.01 -3.73
C ILE A 191 0.87 7.29 -4.42
N THR A 192 1.97 7.06 -3.71
CA THR A 192 3.32 7.31 -4.21
C THR A 192 3.95 6.02 -4.72
N LEU A 193 4.31 6.03 -5.99
CA LEU A 193 5.02 4.95 -6.66
C LEU A 193 6.51 5.28 -6.62
N GLY A 194 7.26 4.59 -5.76
CA GLY A 194 8.72 4.69 -5.69
C GLY A 194 9.39 3.83 -6.77
N SER A 195 10.64 3.44 -6.52
CA SER A 195 11.37 2.56 -7.44
C SER A 195 10.69 1.20 -7.53
N GLY A 196 10.49 0.71 -8.76
CA GLY A 196 9.73 -0.50 -9.08
C GLY A 196 8.25 -0.47 -8.69
N GLY A 197 7.73 0.64 -8.16
CA GLY A 197 6.36 0.75 -7.68
C GLY A 197 5.36 0.80 -8.85
N GLN A 198 4.28 0.02 -8.73
CA GLN A 198 3.26 -0.07 -9.76
C GLN A 198 1.84 0.02 -9.18
N LEU A 199 0.97 0.76 -9.87
CA LEU A 199 -0.46 0.84 -9.61
C LEU A 199 -1.22 0.41 -10.86
N ASP A 200 -2.05 -0.63 -10.77
CA ASP A 200 -2.95 -1.04 -11.85
C ASP A 200 -4.37 -0.62 -11.50
N LEU A 201 -4.79 0.51 -12.07
CA LEU A 201 -6.14 1.03 -11.96
C LEU A 201 -7.03 0.32 -12.98
N GLN A 202 -7.92 -0.55 -12.50
CA GLN A 202 -8.85 -1.27 -13.35
C GLN A 202 -10.25 -0.64 -13.31
N TYR A 203 -10.65 0.01 -14.40
CA TYR A 203 -12.03 0.45 -14.60
C TYR A 203 -12.87 -0.72 -15.13
N SER A 204 -14.08 -0.94 -14.61
CA SER A 204 -15.00 -1.95 -15.15
C SER A 204 -16.46 -1.50 -14.98
N GLN A 205 -17.40 -2.23 -15.60
CA GLN A 205 -18.85 -1.99 -15.49
C GLN A 205 -19.36 -1.95 -14.03
N ARG A 206 -18.57 -2.45 -13.05
CA ARG A 206 -18.89 -2.47 -11.62
C ARG A 206 -17.90 -1.63 -10.78
N THR A 207 -17.88 -0.33 -11.03
CA THR A 207 -17.72 0.72 -10.00
C THR A 207 -16.34 1.08 -9.44
N TYR A 208 -15.22 0.40 -9.76
CA TYR A 208 -13.92 0.86 -9.22
C TYR A 208 -13.48 2.16 -9.88
N ALA A 209 -13.36 3.21 -9.09
CA ALA A 209 -12.89 4.52 -9.50
C ALA A 209 -11.86 5.05 -8.50
N ILE A 210 -11.05 5.99 -8.96
CA ILE A 210 -10.22 6.82 -8.09
C ILE A 210 -10.84 8.22 -8.04
N ALA A 211 -10.96 8.80 -6.85
CA ALA A 211 -11.45 10.16 -6.68
C ALA A 211 -10.53 11.15 -7.41
N ALA A 212 -11.11 12.17 -8.05
CA ALA A 212 -10.33 13.16 -8.80
C ALA A 212 -9.38 13.99 -7.90
N ALA A 213 -9.63 14.02 -6.58
CA ALA A 213 -8.77 14.69 -5.61
C ALA A 213 -7.59 13.82 -5.15
N GLN A 214 -7.69 12.49 -5.27
CA GLN A 214 -6.63 11.55 -4.94
C GLN A 214 -5.47 11.72 -5.93
N THR A 215 -4.26 11.85 -5.41
CA THR A 215 -3.07 12.06 -6.25
C THR A 215 -2.29 10.75 -6.43
N VAL A 216 -1.90 10.43 -7.66
CA VAL A 216 -0.90 9.39 -7.94
C VAL A 216 0.45 10.07 -8.21
N TYR A 217 1.45 9.83 -7.36
CA TYR A 217 2.78 10.40 -7.52
C TYR A 217 3.75 9.37 -8.12
N LEU A 218 4.27 9.65 -9.32
CA LEU A 218 5.33 8.86 -9.95
C LEU A 218 6.70 9.36 -9.48
N ALA A 219 7.18 8.82 -8.36
CA ALA A 219 8.36 9.34 -7.67
C ALA A 219 9.70 8.88 -8.26
N SER A 220 9.72 7.76 -8.99
CA SER A 220 10.92 7.21 -9.62
C SER A 220 10.78 7.10 -11.13
N PHE A 221 11.90 6.91 -11.83
CA PHE A 221 11.96 6.81 -13.30
C PHE A 221 11.34 5.50 -13.83
N ASP A 222 11.30 4.46 -12.98
CA ASP A 222 10.78 3.13 -13.23
C ASP A 222 9.39 2.90 -12.63
N SER A 223 8.75 3.96 -12.11
CA SER A 223 7.37 3.90 -11.62
C SER A 223 6.38 3.74 -12.78
N ILE A 224 5.35 2.91 -12.57
CA ILE A 224 4.35 2.62 -13.60
C ILE A 224 2.94 2.83 -13.04
N LEU A 225 2.22 3.79 -13.63
CA LEU A 225 0.77 3.83 -13.53
C LEU A 225 0.20 3.07 -14.72
N LYS A 226 -0.43 1.93 -14.47
CA LYS A 226 -1.17 1.18 -15.48
C LYS A 226 -2.65 1.44 -15.31
N VAL A 227 -3.36 1.63 -16.41
CA VAL A 227 -4.78 1.84 -16.38
C VAL A 227 -5.48 1.00 -17.45
N THR A 228 -6.48 0.24 -17.03
CA THR A 228 -7.15 -0.78 -17.83
C THR A 228 -8.67 -0.68 -17.77
N GLY A 229 -9.35 -1.37 -18.70
CA GLY A 229 -10.78 -1.66 -18.62
C GLY A 229 -11.75 -0.51 -18.95
N TRP A 230 -11.22 0.60 -19.48
CA TRP A 230 -11.94 1.78 -19.96
C TRP A 230 -13.10 1.50 -20.93
N GLY A 231 -12.96 0.51 -21.82
CA GLY A 231 -13.99 0.16 -22.81
C GLY A 231 -15.26 -0.44 -22.20
N LEU A 232 -15.22 -0.79 -20.91
CA LEU A 232 -16.31 -1.37 -20.15
C LEU A 232 -16.89 -0.36 -19.15
N PHE A 233 -16.43 0.88 -19.11
CA PHE A 233 -16.91 1.86 -18.13
C PHE A 233 -18.12 2.63 -18.70
N GLU A 234 -19.29 2.52 -18.06
CA GLU A 234 -20.55 3.13 -18.52
C GLU A 234 -20.75 4.60 -18.06
N GLY A 235 -19.68 5.28 -17.60
CA GLY A 235 -19.71 6.66 -17.11
C GLY A 235 -18.63 7.56 -17.69
N ASN A 236 -18.59 8.82 -17.24
CA ASN A 236 -17.45 9.71 -17.52
C ASN A 236 -16.25 9.23 -16.72
N ILE A 237 -15.16 8.87 -17.40
CA ILE A 237 -13.97 8.47 -16.67
C ILE A 237 -13.39 9.69 -15.94
N PRO A 238 -13.16 9.63 -14.61
CA PRO A 238 -12.61 10.74 -13.87
C PRO A 238 -11.23 11.17 -14.42
N VAL A 239 -10.94 12.46 -14.25
CA VAL A 239 -9.59 12.96 -14.44
C VAL A 239 -8.70 12.35 -13.35
N ILE A 240 -7.63 11.67 -13.76
CA ILE A 240 -6.66 11.11 -12.83
C ILE A 240 -5.59 12.17 -12.57
N LYS A 241 -5.44 12.58 -11.31
CA LYS A 241 -4.44 13.56 -10.90
C LYS A 241 -3.10 12.89 -10.69
N ILE A 242 -2.07 13.39 -11.37
CA ILE A 242 -0.73 12.83 -11.38
C ILE A 242 0.29 13.89 -10.96
N ALA A 243 1.13 13.54 -10.00
CA ALA A 243 2.35 14.27 -9.70
C ALA A 243 3.56 13.52 -10.26
N GLY A 244 4.65 14.23 -10.57
CA GLY A 244 5.94 13.61 -10.89
C GLY A 244 6.07 12.97 -12.26
N PHE A 245 5.12 13.18 -13.18
CA PHE A 245 5.24 12.62 -14.54
C PHE A 245 6.48 13.17 -15.25
N GLY A 246 7.43 12.31 -15.62
CA GLY A 246 8.75 12.72 -16.07
C GLY A 246 9.82 11.67 -15.81
N ASN A 247 11.07 11.99 -16.14
CA ASN A 247 12.19 11.06 -16.01
C ASN A 247 11.96 9.70 -16.69
N SER A 248 11.11 9.66 -17.72
CA SER A 248 10.69 8.43 -18.43
C SER A 248 9.83 7.44 -17.64
N ASN A 249 9.25 7.83 -16.50
CA ASN A 249 8.20 7.03 -15.87
C ASN A 249 6.97 6.92 -16.78
N LEU A 250 6.16 5.87 -16.54
CA LEU A 250 5.20 5.40 -17.52
C LEU A 250 3.77 5.55 -17.02
N ILE A 251 2.93 6.08 -17.93
CA ILE A 251 1.48 5.89 -17.87
C ILE A 251 1.14 4.88 -18.97
N GLN A 252 0.79 3.67 -18.56
CA GLN A 252 0.48 2.55 -19.45
C GLN A 252 -1.04 2.37 -19.58
N LEU A 253 -1.50 2.13 -20.80
CA LEU A 253 -2.90 2.01 -21.20
C LEU A 253 -3.06 0.67 -21.92
N HIS A 254 -3.53 -0.35 -21.20
CA HIS A 254 -3.40 -1.76 -21.62
C HIS A 254 -4.74 -2.34 -22.13
N THR A 255 -5.44 -1.62 -23.00
CA THR A 255 -6.70 -2.15 -23.60
C THR A 255 -6.85 -1.79 -25.07
N TYR A 256 -6.38 -0.62 -25.49
CA TYR A 256 -6.30 -0.25 -26.90
C TYR A 256 -4.97 0.43 -27.19
N SER A 257 -4.60 0.49 -28.46
CA SER A 257 -3.41 1.21 -28.90
C SER A 257 -3.51 2.69 -28.54
N VAL A 258 -2.41 3.27 -28.06
CA VAL A 258 -2.30 4.71 -27.86
C VAL A 258 -2.05 5.37 -29.21
N ASN A 259 -3.02 6.17 -29.66
CA ASN A 259 -3.05 6.71 -31.02
C ASN A 259 -2.64 8.18 -31.09
N GLY A 260 -2.58 8.87 -29.95
CA GLY A 260 -2.20 10.27 -29.89
C GLY A 260 -2.35 10.86 -28.50
N PHE A 261 -1.88 12.09 -28.33
CA PHE A 261 -2.12 12.85 -27.11
C PHE A 261 -2.28 14.34 -27.43
N ARG A 262 -2.88 15.07 -26.50
CA ARG A 262 -2.97 16.53 -26.48
C ARG A 262 -2.63 16.99 -25.08
N TYR A 263 -1.90 18.09 -24.97
CA TYR A 263 -1.58 18.69 -23.69
C TYR A 263 -1.94 20.17 -23.70
N SER A 264 -2.63 20.61 -22.66
CA SER A 264 -3.04 21.99 -22.46
C SER A 264 -2.00 22.72 -21.61
N LEU A 265 -1.28 23.67 -22.20
CA LEU A 265 -0.32 24.52 -21.48
C LEU A 265 -0.99 25.37 -20.39
N THR A 266 -2.28 25.68 -20.55
CA THR A 266 -3.04 26.53 -19.63
C THR A 266 -3.56 25.77 -18.42
N THR A 267 -4.08 24.55 -18.63
CA THR A 267 -4.73 23.78 -17.56
C THR A 267 -3.87 22.67 -16.99
N GLY A 268 -2.78 22.27 -17.67
CA GLY A 268 -1.98 21.12 -17.26
C GLY A 268 -2.60 19.76 -17.63
N MET A 269 -3.70 19.76 -18.36
CA MET A 269 -4.42 18.55 -18.76
C MET A 269 -3.72 17.84 -19.92
N LEU A 270 -3.36 16.57 -19.71
CA LEU A 270 -2.90 15.62 -20.72
C LEU A 270 -4.06 14.70 -21.11
N THR A 271 -4.55 14.84 -22.33
CA THR A 271 -5.56 13.97 -22.91
C THR A 271 -4.89 12.95 -23.82
N VAL A 272 -5.02 11.67 -23.51
CA VAL A 272 -4.48 10.56 -24.31
C VAL A 272 -5.61 9.88 -25.07
N ARG A 273 -5.42 9.67 -26.38
CA ARG A 273 -6.36 8.97 -27.25
C ARG A 273 -6.01 7.48 -27.30
N VAL A 274 -7.00 6.65 -27.00
CA VAL A 274 -6.85 5.21 -26.83
C VAL A 274 -7.87 4.53 -27.74
N GLY A 275 -7.39 3.81 -28.75
CA GLY A 275 -8.23 3.36 -29.87
C GLY A 275 -8.80 4.54 -30.68
N ASP A 276 -9.91 4.30 -31.38
CA ASP A 276 -10.47 5.29 -32.32
C ASP A 276 -11.51 6.23 -31.68
N ILE A 277 -11.97 5.95 -30.46
CA ILE A 277 -13.13 6.63 -29.85
C ILE A 277 -12.96 7.03 -28.38
N HIS A 278 -11.92 6.56 -27.68
CA HIS A 278 -11.78 6.83 -26.24
C HIS A 278 -10.69 7.88 -25.96
N GLU A 279 -10.99 8.78 -25.02
CA GLU A 279 -10.05 9.75 -24.49
C GLU A 279 -9.95 9.59 -22.98
N VAL A 280 -8.70 9.61 -22.50
CA VAL A 280 -8.36 9.55 -21.09
C VAL A 280 -7.72 10.86 -20.69
N ASN A 281 -8.14 11.42 -19.57
CA ASN A 281 -7.64 12.70 -19.09
C ASN A 281 -6.82 12.54 -17.81
N PHE A 282 -5.61 13.09 -17.84
CA PHE A 282 -4.71 13.18 -16.71
C PHE A 282 -4.44 14.65 -16.39
N ASP A 283 -4.58 15.04 -15.14
CA ASP A 283 -4.04 16.32 -14.68
C ASP A 283 -2.59 16.09 -14.24
N ILE A 284 -1.64 16.50 -15.07
CA ILE A 284 -0.19 16.33 -14.82
C ILE A 284 0.48 17.64 -14.40
N GLY A 285 -0.30 18.74 -14.31
CA GLY A 285 0.21 20.08 -14.07
C GLY A 285 0.77 20.80 -15.31
N THR A 286 1.11 22.07 -15.14
CA THR A 286 1.62 22.97 -16.18
C THR A 286 3.15 22.89 -16.32
N GLY A 287 3.69 23.44 -17.42
CA GLY A 287 5.15 23.60 -17.60
C GLY A 287 5.84 22.54 -18.46
N TYR A 288 5.12 21.56 -19.00
CA TYR A 288 5.71 20.54 -19.87
C TYR A 288 6.00 21.06 -21.29
N ILE A 289 7.11 20.60 -21.84
CA ILE A 289 7.57 20.94 -23.20
C ILE A 289 7.11 19.85 -24.19
N MET A 290 6.22 20.21 -25.13
CA MET A 290 5.58 19.28 -26.08
C MET A 290 6.54 18.31 -26.81
N PRO A 291 7.69 18.77 -27.36
CA PRO A 291 8.68 17.88 -27.99
C PRO A 291 9.32 16.80 -27.10
N LEU A 292 9.08 16.78 -25.79
CA LEU A 292 9.65 15.79 -24.87
C LEU A 292 8.68 14.65 -24.50
N PHE A 293 7.40 14.77 -24.86
CA PHE A 293 6.45 13.66 -24.75
C PHE A 293 6.74 12.59 -25.80
N ARG A 294 6.56 11.33 -25.43
CA ARG A 294 6.76 10.18 -26.30
C ARG A 294 5.63 9.19 -26.10
N LEU A 295 5.27 8.54 -27.20
CA LEU A 295 4.29 7.47 -27.22
C LEU A 295 4.98 6.15 -27.56
N THR A 296 4.44 5.07 -26.99
CA THR A 296 4.58 3.72 -27.52
C THR A 296 3.19 3.24 -27.94
N SER A 297 3.07 1.99 -28.41
CA SER A 297 1.76 1.41 -28.72
C SER A 297 0.84 1.29 -27.49
N SER A 298 1.38 1.27 -26.26
CA SER A 298 0.60 1.04 -25.04
C SER A 298 0.89 2.02 -23.91
N ALA A 299 1.70 3.05 -24.12
CA ALA A 299 2.08 3.98 -23.05
C ALA A 299 2.41 5.38 -23.56
N ILE A 300 2.36 6.33 -22.64
CA ILE A 300 2.94 7.66 -22.79
C ILE A 300 3.99 7.88 -21.69
N TYR A 301 5.09 8.54 -22.06
CA TYR A 301 6.13 8.96 -21.12
C TYR A 301 6.68 10.34 -21.49
N TYR A 302 7.30 10.98 -20.52
CA TYR A 302 7.95 12.28 -20.68
C TYR A 302 9.45 12.15 -20.38
N ARG A 303 10.30 12.56 -21.34
CA ARG A 303 11.78 12.40 -21.23
C ARG A 303 12.45 13.44 -20.34
N GLY A 304 11.81 14.59 -20.13
CA GLY A 304 12.35 15.63 -19.25
C GLY A 304 12.04 15.36 -17.78
N ASN A 305 12.58 16.21 -16.91
CA ASN A 305 12.20 16.19 -15.49
C ASN A 305 10.76 16.69 -15.33
N PRO A 306 10.00 16.21 -14.33
CA PRO A 306 8.72 16.81 -13.99
C PRO A 306 8.91 18.30 -13.66
N PRO A 307 8.14 19.22 -14.26
CA PRO A 307 8.32 20.65 -14.08
C PRO A 307 7.87 21.16 -12.71
N GLN A 308 7.07 20.37 -11.98
CA GLN A 308 6.49 20.72 -10.69
C GLN A 308 7.04 19.82 -9.59
N SER A 309 7.19 20.39 -8.39
CA SER A 309 7.51 19.63 -7.19
C SER A 309 6.30 18.78 -6.75
N PRO A 310 6.52 17.61 -6.14
CA PRO A 310 5.42 16.80 -5.63
C PRO A 310 4.70 17.48 -4.45
N PRO A 311 3.40 17.21 -4.24
CA PRO A 311 2.69 17.63 -3.04
C PRO A 311 3.33 17.07 -1.76
N GLU A 312 3.30 17.83 -0.65
CA GLU A 312 3.89 17.40 0.63
C GLU A 312 3.29 16.10 1.16
N ILE A 313 1.98 15.90 0.98
CA ILE A 313 1.25 14.69 1.35
C ILE A 313 1.74 13.43 0.62
N CYS A 314 2.50 13.56 -0.48
CA CYS A 314 3.05 12.43 -1.21
C CYS A 314 4.42 11.96 -0.67
N PHE A 315 4.93 12.57 0.41
CA PHE A 315 6.22 12.19 0.96
C PHE A 315 6.20 10.78 1.56
N CYS A 316 7.20 9.97 1.18
CA CYS A 316 7.38 8.62 1.67
C CYS A 316 8.69 8.48 2.43
N ALA A 317 8.63 7.78 3.56
CA ALA A 317 9.83 7.36 4.27
C ALA A 317 10.65 6.39 3.39
N THR A 318 11.94 6.69 3.20
CA THR A 318 12.86 5.87 2.41
C THR A 318 13.56 4.79 3.24
N THR A 319 13.42 4.86 4.56
CA THR A 319 14.07 3.93 5.50
C THR A 319 13.05 3.37 6.48
N PHE A 320 13.05 2.06 6.65
CA PHE A 320 12.27 1.40 7.69
C PHE A 320 12.83 1.79 9.07
N PRO A 321 11.98 2.16 10.04
CA PRO A 321 12.43 2.38 11.40
C PRO A 321 13.07 1.09 11.95
N THR A 322 14.15 1.24 12.72
CA THR A 322 14.84 0.11 13.33
C THR A 322 14.16 -0.24 14.64
N ALA A 323 13.84 -1.52 14.84
CA ALA A 323 13.28 -1.99 16.10
C ALA A 323 14.27 -1.76 17.26
N PRO A 324 13.80 -1.29 18.42
CA PRO A 324 14.62 -1.21 19.61
C PRO A 324 15.12 -2.61 19.97
N ARG A 325 16.44 -2.80 20.04
CA ARG A 325 17.01 -4.00 20.64
C ARG A 325 17.07 -3.77 22.15
N ALA A 326 16.61 -4.73 22.94
CA ALA A 326 16.92 -4.72 24.36
C ALA A 326 18.44 -4.65 24.52
N LEU A 327 18.93 -3.71 25.33
CA LEU A 327 20.32 -3.73 25.79
C LEU A 327 20.52 -5.05 26.53
N VAL A 328 21.35 -5.92 25.96
CA VAL A 328 21.89 -7.05 26.71
C VAL A 328 22.85 -6.42 27.72
N LEU A 329 22.36 -6.20 28.94
CA LEU A 329 23.19 -5.93 30.11
C LEU A 329 23.85 -7.24 30.55
#